data_AF-L0K4S4-F1
#
_entry.id   AF-L0K4S4-F1
#
_cell.length_a   1.000
_cell.length_b   1.000
_cell.length_c   1.000
_cell.angle_alpha   90.00
_cell.angle_beta   90.00
_cell.angle_gamma   90.00
#
_symmetry.space_group_name_H-M   'P 1'
#
loop_
_entity.id
_entity.type
_entity.pdbx_description
1 polymer ?
#
loop_
_entity_poly.entity_id
_entity_poly.type
_entity_poly.pdbx_seq_one_letter_code
_entity_poly.pdbx_strand_id
1 'polypeptide(L)'
;MNGFGEYFAVSLFQQEVELSSPILSLFVGVGVSFLSAILVYSARQVWEKKKLHRALLTEVEAMEGIEICADQMERIDSPPARQLSADDVPAEDSIPTTVYSTTASRIGLLGGRIGGDELTGVVKFYSKVLRYKSIIKEIGSHGRPVSTSNDENGNGGVSIPVSDSDQEDLYNNIGSLSKVRNRIIQKQSFDVDYPEELK
;
A
#
# COMPACT_ATOMS: atom_id res chain seq x y z
N MET A 1 -73.77 -55.80 -4.23
CA MET A 1 -74.05 -54.39 -4.58
C MET A 1 -72.73 -53.67 -4.65
N ASN A 2 -72.41 -53.15 -5.85
CA ASN A 2 -71.63 -51.96 -6.22
C ASN A 2 -70.37 -51.63 -5.37
N GLY A 3 -69.15 -51.49 -5.90
CA GLY A 3 -68.73 -51.07 -7.23
C GLY A 3 -67.98 -49.73 -7.14
N PHE A 4 -66.86 -49.63 -7.89
CA PHE A 4 -66.05 -48.41 -8.17
C PHE A 4 -65.26 -47.83 -7.00
N GLY A 5 -64.00 -47.41 -7.13
CA GLY A 5 -63.14 -47.16 -8.28
C GLY A 5 -62.01 -46.21 -7.84
N GLU A 6 -61.01 -46.07 -8.70
CA GLU A 6 -59.98 -45.00 -8.72
C GLU A 6 -58.66 -45.25 -7.97
N TYR A 7 -57.76 -45.90 -8.73
CA TYR A 7 -56.42 -45.41 -9.05
C TYR A 7 -56.10 -43.99 -8.55
N PHE A 8 -55.11 -43.86 -7.66
CA PHE A 8 -54.19 -42.73 -7.74
C PHE A 8 -52.78 -43.21 -7.46
N ALA A 9 -51.97 -43.11 -8.50
CA ALA A 9 -50.55 -43.33 -8.49
C ALA A 9 -49.87 -42.39 -7.50
N VAL A 10 -49.13 -42.95 -6.55
CA VAL A 10 -47.97 -42.27 -5.94
C VAL A 10 -46.80 -43.24 -6.04
N SER A 11 -46.48 -43.59 -7.28
CA SER A 11 -45.18 -44.11 -7.69
C SER A 11 -44.36 -42.93 -8.21
N LEU A 12 -43.78 -42.13 -7.31
CA LEU A 12 -42.83 -41.08 -7.66
C LEU A 12 -42.10 -40.64 -6.38
N PHE A 13 -40.77 -40.60 -6.46
CA PHE A 13 -39.79 -40.33 -5.39
C PHE A 13 -39.22 -41.53 -4.62
N GLN A 14 -39.14 -42.69 -5.26
CA GLN A 14 -37.97 -43.55 -5.07
C GLN A 14 -37.07 -43.41 -6.29
N GLN A 15 -36.56 -42.19 -6.49
CA GLN A 15 -35.42 -41.98 -7.38
C GLN A 15 -34.22 -42.50 -6.62
N GLU A 16 -34.00 -43.81 -6.77
CA GLU A 16 -32.72 -44.44 -6.48
C GLU A 16 -31.65 -43.70 -7.26
N VAL A 17 -30.95 -42.81 -6.56
CA VAL A 17 -29.62 -42.39 -6.97
C VAL A 17 -28.70 -43.52 -6.51
N GLU A 18 -28.79 -44.67 -7.18
CA GLU A 18 -27.76 -45.71 -7.15
C GLU A 18 -26.52 -45.17 -7.88
N LEU A 19 -25.84 -44.20 -7.27
CA LEU A 19 -24.45 -43.87 -7.59
C LEU A 19 -23.59 -44.82 -6.77
N SER A 20 -23.58 -46.07 -7.20
CA SER A 20 -22.70 -47.13 -6.71
C SER A 20 -21.25 -46.80 -7.08
N SER A 21 -20.57 -46.06 -6.19
CA SER A 21 -19.12 -46.08 -6.05
C SER A 21 -18.74 -45.34 -4.75
N PRO A 22 -18.36 -46.04 -3.65
CA PRO A 22 -17.84 -45.39 -2.43
C PRO A 22 -16.57 -44.55 -2.71
N ILE A 23 -15.92 -44.79 -3.85
CA ILE A 23 -14.79 -44.03 -4.36
C ILE A 23 -15.25 -42.65 -4.89
N LEU A 24 -16.37 -42.57 -5.62
CA LEU A 24 -16.92 -41.31 -6.15
C LEU A 24 -17.46 -40.40 -5.04
N SER A 25 -18.11 -40.95 -4.01
CA SER A 25 -18.57 -40.15 -2.86
C SER A 25 -17.40 -39.60 -2.02
N LEU A 26 -16.29 -40.34 -1.95
CA LEU A 26 -15.04 -39.89 -1.32
C LEU A 26 -14.38 -38.77 -2.14
N PHE A 27 -14.37 -38.86 -3.48
CA PHE A 27 -13.90 -37.77 -4.35
C PHE A 27 -14.83 -36.54 -4.34
N VAL A 28 -16.15 -36.72 -4.22
CA VAL A 28 -17.10 -35.61 -4.06
C VAL A 28 -16.94 -34.95 -2.68
N GLY A 29 -16.79 -35.72 -1.60
CA GLY A 29 -16.58 -35.19 -0.25
C GLY A 29 -15.25 -34.45 -0.08
N VAL A 30 -14.16 -34.98 -0.66
CA VAL A 30 -12.85 -34.32 -0.69
C VAL A 30 -12.90 -33.09 -1.61
N GLY A 31 -13.56 -33.17 -2.77
CA GLY A 31 -13.72 -32.05 -3.69
C GLY A 31 -14.46 -30.85 -3.08
N VAL A 32 -15.54 -31.09 -2.34
CA VAL A 32 -16.30 -30.05 -1.62
C VAL A 32 -15.45 -29.42 -0.50
N SER A 33 -14.58 -30.20 0.16
CA SER A 33 -13.68 -29.70 1.21
C SER A 33 -12.61 -28.77 0.65
N PHE A 34 -12.02 -29.09 -0.51
CA PHE A 34 -11.08 -28.19 -1.19
C PHE A 34 -11.76 -26.91 -1.70
N LEU A 35 -12.95 -27.02 -2.30
CA LEU A 35 -13.68 -25.84 -2.79
C LEU A 35 -14.10 -24.90 -1.66
N SER A 36 -14.56 -25.43 -0.52
CA SER A 36 -14.89 -24.62 0.65
C SER A 36 -13.66 -23.95 1.26
N ALA A 37 -12.53 -24.65 1.35
CA ALA A 37 -11.26 -24.06 1.79
C ALA A 37 -10.78 -22.94 0.85
N ILE A 38 -10.87 -23.14 -0.47
CA ILE A 38 -10.54 -22.12 -1.47
C ILE A 38 -11.44 -20.89 -1.31
N LEU A 39 -12.76 -21.09 -1.17
CA LEU A 39 -13.72 -19.99 -0.98
C LEU A 39 -13.42 -19.17 0.27
N VAL A 40 -13.21 -19.84 1.41
CA VAL A 40 -12.88 -19.18 2.68
C VAL A 40 -11.55 -18.42 2.56
N TYR A 41 -10.56 -19.03 1.92
CA TYR A 41 -9.26 -18.40 1.69
C TYR A 41 -9.38 -17.16 0.80
N SER A 42 -10.12 -17.24 -0.30
CA SER A 42 -10.36 -16.09 -1.20
C SER A 42 -11.10 -14.96 -0.48
N ALA A 43 -12.13 -15.26 0.31
CA ALA A 43 -12.85 -14.26 1.09
C ALA A 43 -11.93 -13.55 2.11
N ARG A 44 -11.08 -14.33 2.80
CA ARG A 44 -10.08 -13.79 3.73
C ARG A 44 -9.09 -12.88 3.01
N GLN A 45 -8.60 -13.28 1.85
CA GLN A 45 -7.62 -12.52 1.07
C GLN A 45 -8.18 -11.17 0.60
N VAL A 46 -9.46 -11.11 0.18
CA VAL A 46 -10.12 -9.86 -0.19
C VAL A 46 -10.23 -8.91 1.01
N TRP A 47 -10.55 -9.44 2.19
CA TRP A 47 -10.66 -8.63 3.39
C TRP A 47 -9.31 -8.07 3.84
N GLU A 48 -8.27 -8.90 3.83
CA GLU A 48 -6.91 -8.47 4.15
C GLU A 48 -6.40 -7.42 3.15
N LYS A 49 -6.68 -7.57 1.85
CA LYS A 49 -6.40 -6.56 0.83
C LYS A 49 -7.09 -5.22 1.16
N LYS A 50 -8.39 -5.24 1.46
CA LYS A 50 -9.14 -4.01 1.77
C LYS A 50 -8.63 -3.33 3.04
N LYS A 51 -8.27 -4.11 4.06
CA LYS A 51 -7.69 -3.59 5.31
C LYS A 51 -6.34 -2.93 5.06
N LEU A 52 -5.47 -3.57 4.27
CA LEU A 52 -4.17 -3.04 3.91
C LEU A 52 -4.30 -1.75 3.09
N HIS A 53 -5.14 -1.77 2.05
CA HIS A 53 -5.43 -0.61 1.21
C HIS A 53 -5.85 0.60 2.05
N ARG A 54 -6.80 0.39 2.96
CA ARG A 54 -7.29 1.45 3.84
C ARG A 54 -6.20 1.97 4.78
N ALA A 55 -5.38 1.09 5.35
CA ALA A 55 -4.30 1.50 6.25
C ALA A 55 -3.26 2.36 5.51
N LEU A 56 -2.91 2.00 4.26
CA LEU A 56 -2.00 2.77 3.43
C LEU A 56 -2.59 4.14 3.05
N LEU A 57 -3.87 4.20 2.70
CA LEU A 57 -4.55 5.48 2.42
C LEU A 57 -4.54 6.41 3.63
N THR A 58 -4.85 5.89 4.82
CA THR A 58 -4.82 6.69 6.05
C THR A 58 -3.40 7.18 6.38
N GLU A 59 -2.37 6.38 6.09
CA GLU A 59 -0.98 6.84 6.20
C GLU A 59 -0.68 7.98 5.21
N VAL A 60 -1.09 7.87 3.95
CA VAL A 60 -0.93 8.93 2.94
C VAL A 60 -1.67 10.22 3.32
N GLU A 61 -2.87 10.11 3.88
CA GLU A 61 -3.63 11.24 4.41
C GLU A 61 -2.83 11.96 5.51
N ALA A 62 -2.19 11.22 6.40
CA ALA A 62 -1.37 11.76 7.49
C ALA A 62 -0.01 12.35 7.06
N MET A 63 0.40 12.21 5.79
CA MET A 63 1.65 12.80 5.26
C MET A 63 1.52 14.30 4.94
N GLU A 64 1.13 15.11 5.91
CA GLU A 64 1.02 16.57 5.76
C GLU A 64 2.38 17.21 5.45
N GLY A 65 3.49 16.59 5.87
CA GLY A 65 4.85 17.06 5.59
C GLY A 65 5.14 17.23 4.10
N ILE A 66 4.58 16.37 3.23
CA ILE A 66 4.79 16.48 1.77
C ILE A 66 4.17 17.77 1.23
N GLU A 67 2.99 18.12 1.72
CA GLU A 67 2.26 19.33 1.32
C GLU A 67 2.97 20.58 1.83
N ILE A 68 3.35 20.59 3.11
CA ILE A 68 4.11 21.69 3.72
C ILE A 68 5.43 21.92 2.98
N CYS A 69 6.17 20.85 2.67
CA CYS A 69 7.42 20.95 1.94
C CYS A 69 7.20 21.50 0.53
N ALA A 70 6.15 21.07 -0.16
CA ALA A 70 5.83 21.59 -1.49
C ALA A 70 5.51 23.09 -1.46
N ASP A 71 4.69 23.53 -0.50
CA ASP A 71 4.34 24.94 -0.31
C ASP A 71 5.57 25.79 0.05
N GLN A 72 6.51 25.24 0.82
CA GLN A 72 7.78 25.91 1.15
C GLN A 72 8.67 26.06 -0.09
N MET A 73 8.82 25.00 -0.90
CA MET A 73 9.63 25.05 -2.13
C MET A 73 9.05 25.98 -3.18
N GLU A 74 7.72 26.08 -3.30
CA GLU A 74 7.07 27.04 -4.22
C GLU A 74 7.34 28.50 -3.82
N ARG A 75 7.57 28.79 -2.54
CA ARG A 75 7.89 30.13 -2.03
C ARG A 75 9.36 30.51 -2.18
N ILE A 76 10.24 29.54 -2.34
CA ILE A 76 11.67 29.77 -2.56
C ILE A 76 11.86 29.92 -4.07
N ASP A 77 12.38 31.06 -4.55
CA ASP A 77 12.62 31.28 -5.97
C ASP A 77 13.55 30.20 -6.57
N SER A 78 13.26 29.79 -7.81
CA SER A 78 14.00 28.74 -8.52
C SER A 78 15.05 29.31 -9.47
N PRO A 79 16.29 28.77 -9.51
CA PRO A 79 16.85 27.79 -8.58
C PRO A 79 17.16 28.42 -7.22
N PRO A 80 17.15 27.63 -6.13
CA PRO A 80 17.44 28.16 -4.81
C PRO A 80 18.86 28.74 -4.81
N ALA A 81 18.97 30.06 -4.59
CA ALA A 81 20.26 30.76 -4.54
C ALA A 81 21.14 30.36 -3.34
N ARG A 82 20.61 29.48 -2.47
CA ARG A 82 21.27 28.92 -1.28
C ARG A 82 20.86 27.46 -1.10
N GLN A 83 21.69 26.68 -0.43
CA GLN A 83 21.32 25.32 0.02
C GLN A 83 20.14 25.37 0.99
N LEU A 84 19.31 24.33 0.94
CA LEU A 84 18.17 24.16 1.85
C LEU A 84 18.68 23.96 3.27
N SER A 85 18.07 24.68 4.21
CA SER A 85 18.35 24.56 5.64
C SER A 85 17.24 23.79 6.35
N ALA A 86 17.47 23.41 7.61
CA ALA A 86 16.48 22.67 8.41
C ALA A 86 15.14 23.41 8.57
N ASP A 87 15.13 24.75 8.44
CA ASP A 87 13.91 25.57 8.51
C ASP A 87 13.10 25.54 7.20
N ASP A 88 13.74 25.15 6.09
CA ASP A 88 13.13 25.10 4.76
C ASP A 88 12.45 23.75 4.47
N VAL A 89 12.61 22.77 5.36
CA VAL A 89 12.04 21.41 5.22
C VAL A 89 11.19 21.06 6.44
N PRO A 90 10.16 20.21 6.29
CA PRO A 90 9.33 19.81 7.42
C PRO A 90 10.08 18.81 8.33
N ALA A 91 9.54 18.54 9.52
CA ALA A 91 10.07 17.50 10.38
C ALA A 91 9.94 16.10 9.74
N GLU A 92 10.93 15.23 9.90
CA GLU A 92 10.91 13.84 9.37
C GLU A 92 9.63 13.08 9.76
N ASP A 93 9.16 13.27 10.98
CA ASP A 93 7.98 12.58 11.54
C ASP A 93 6.66 13.01 10.90
N SER A 94 6.63 14.14 10.18
CA SER A 94 5.45 14.61 9.44
C SER A 94 5.19 13.82 8.15
N ILE A 95 6.09 12.89 7.80
CA ILE A 95 5.97 11.97 6.67
C ILE A 95 6.01 10.54 7.22
N PRO A 96 4.90 10.04 7.79
CA PRO A 96 4.82 8.67 8.30
C PRO A 96 4.93 7.67 7.15
N THR A 97 5.74 6.63 7.34
CA THR A 97 5.94 5.53 6.37
C THR A 97 5.86 4.15 7.05
N THR A 98 5.32 4.13 8.27
CA THR A 98 5.35 3.00 9.19
C THR A 98 4.44 1.89 8.72
N VAL A 99 3.24 2.20 8.22
CA VAL A 99 2.31 1.22 7.67
C VAL A 99 2.94 0.56 6.47
N TYR A 100 3.50 1.31 5.53
CA TYR A 100 4.21 0.74 4.38
C TYR A 100 5.36 -0.18 4.80
N SER A 101 6.25 0.28 5.69
CA SER A 101 7.39 -0.52 6.15
C SER A 101 6.98 -1.79 6.89
N THR A 102 5.97 -1.71 7.77
CA THR A 102 5.50 -2.86 8.56
C THR A 102 4.66 -3.85 7.76
N THR A 103 4.03 -3.39 6.67
CA THR A 103 3.18 -4.23 5.81
C THR A 103 3.83 -4.65 4.51
N ALA A 104 5.11 -4.34 4.28
CA ALA A 104 5.84 -4.62 3.04
C ALA A 104 5.69 -6.07 2.54
N SER A 105 5.68 -7.05 3.44
CA SER A 105 5.48 -8.47 3.09
C SER A 105 4.08 -8.80 2.59
N ARG A 106 3.08 -7.98 2.92
CA ARG A 106 1.67 -8.13 2.53
C ARG A 106 1.29 -7.20 1.38
N ILE A 107 2.16 -6.27 0.99
CA ILE A 107 1.91 -5.34 -0.13
C ILE A 107 1.66 -6.12 -1.43
N GLY A 108 2.29 -7.28 -1.64
CA GLY A 108 2.01 -8.15 -2.77
C GLY A 108 0.55 -8.59 -2.92
N LEU A 109 -0.27 -8.52 -1.86
CA LEU A 109 -1.72 -8.79 -1.91
C LEU A 109 -2.48 -7.74 -2.73
N LEU A 110 -1.92 -6.54 -2.90
CA LEU A 110 -2.53 -5.48 -3.71
C LEU A 110 -2.49 -5.83 -5.20
N GLY A 111 -1.39 -6.43 -5.68
CA GLY A 111 -1.11 -6.72 -7.09
C GLY A 111 -1.56 -8.10 -7.57
N GLY A 112 -2.70 -8.58 -7.11
CA GLY A 112 -3.24 -9.88 -7.52
C GLY A 112 -3.44 -10.01 -9.04
N ARG A 113 -3.51 -11.24 -9.57
CA ARG A 113 -3.66 -11.59 -11.01
C ARG A 113 -4.80 -10.91 -11.78
N ILE A 114 -5.74 -10.26 -11.08
CA ILE A 114 -6.95 -9.64 -11.64
C ILE A 114 -7.05 -8.15 -11.19
N GLY A 115 -6.13 -7.67 -10.36
CA GLY A 115 -6.35 -6.51 -9.51
C GLY A 115 -5.39 -5.35 -9.71
N GLY A 116 -5.37 -4.76 -10.91
CA GLY A 116 -4.93 -3.39 -11.20
C GLY A 116 -3.48 -3.02 -10.89
N ASP A 117 -3.08 -1.81 -11.31
CA ASP A 117 -1.75 -1.24 -11.09
C ASP A 117 -1.57 -0.65 -9.67
N GLU A 118 -2.47 -0.95 -8.74
CA GLU A 118 -2.44 -0.49 -7.33
C GLU A 118 -1.12 -0.81 -6.63
N LEU A 119 -0.62 -2.04 -6.77
CA LEU A 119 0.67 -2.43 -6.19
C LEU A 119 1.81 -1.57 -6.75
N THR A 120 1.83 -1.44 -8.07
CA THR A 120 2.83 -0.64 -8.79
C THR A 120 2.76 0.81 -8.33
N GLY A 121 1.56 1.37 -8.19
CA GLY A 121 1.32 2.71 -7.67
C GLY A 121 1.83 2.88 -6.25
N VAL A 122 1.48 1.99 -5.33
CA VAL A 122 1.96 2.02 -3.94
C VAL A 122 3.49 2.02 -3.88
N VAL A 123 4.14 1.09 -4.59
CA VAL A 123 5.60 0.99 -4.58
C VAL A 123 6.25 2.24 -5.19
N LYS A 124 5.71 2.76 -6.30
CA LYS A 124 6.20 3.99 -6.93
C LYS A 124 6.07 5.19 -6.00
N PHE A 125 4.89 5.40 -5.42
CA PHE A 125 4.64 6.49 -4.50
C PHE A 125 5.58 6.41 -3.28
N TYR A 126 5.58 5.28 -2.58
CA TYR A 126 6.38 5.13 -1.36
C TYR A 126 7.89 5.12 -1.60
N SER A 127 8.37 4.68 -2.77
CA SER A 127 9.80 4.79 -3.09
C SER A 127 10.26 6.26 -3.18
N LYS A 128 9.45 7.13 -3.79
CA LYS A 128 9.74 8.58 -3.85
C LYS A 128 9.58 9.23 -2.47
N VAL A 129 8.54 8.87 -1.71
CA VAL A 129 8.35 9.34 -0.33
C VAL A 129 9.54 8.99 0.56
N LEU A 130 10.03 7.74 0.51
CA LEU A 130 11.17 7.31 1.29
C LEU A 130 12.45 8.06 0.90
N ARG A 131 12.65 8.31 -0.40
CA ARG A 131 13.78 9.12 -0.89
C ARG A 131 13.71 10.55 -0.37
N TYR A 132 12.56 11.21 -0.45
CA TYR A 132 12.44 12.60 0.05
C TYR A 132 12.51 12.67 1.55
N LYS A 133 11.95 11.69 2.26
CA LYS A 133 12.09 11.57 3.71
C LYS A 133 13.55 11.45 4.13
N SER A 134 14.38 10.68 3.41
CA SER A 134 15.81 10.60 3.74
C SER A 134 16.54 11.93 3.48
N ILE A 135 16.23 12.62 2.38
CA ILE A 135 16.82 13.94 2.08
C ILE A 135 16.41 14.96 3.15
N ILE A 136 15.12 15.02 3.52
CA ILE A 136 14.61 15.90 4.59
C ILE A 136 15.28 15.58 5.93
N LYS A 137 15.43 14.30 6.27
CA LYS A 137 16.13 13.88 7.49
C LYS A 137 17.57 14.36 7.50
N GLU A 138 18.26 14.21 6.37
CA GLU A 138 19.65 14.61 6.23
C GLU A 138 19.79 16.13 6.38
N ILE A 139 18.98 16.93 5.67
CA ILE A 139 18.92 18.40 5.81
C ILE A 139 18.59 18.81 7.25
N GLY A 140 17.57 18.20 7.86
CA GLY A 140 17.13 18.49 9.22
C GLY A 140 18.17 18.14 10.30
N SER A 141 18.97 17.09 10.06
CA SER A 141 20.05 16.69 10.97
C SER A 141 21.30 17.58 10.90
N HIS A 142 21.54 18.24 9.75
CA HIS A 142 22.65 19.19 9.59
C HIS A 142 22.43 20.50 10.37
N GLY A 143 21.18 20.87 10.66
CA GLY A 143 20.84 22.06 11.47
C GLY A 143 20.88 21.85 12.98
N ARG A 144 21.00 20.61 13.47
CA ARG A 144 21.07 20.30 14.90
C ARG A 144 22.53 20.02 15.29
N PRO A 145 23.14 20.80 16.21
CA PRO A 145 24.37 20.36 16.84
C PRO A 145 24.07 19.05 17.58
N VAL A 146 24.60 17.94 17.07
CA VAL A 146 24.59 16.66 17.76
C VAL A 146 25.23 16.90 19.12
N SER A 147 24.42 16.97 20.18
CA SER A 147 24.92 16.84 21.55
C SER A 147 25.43 15.42 21.67
N THR A 148 26.74 15.28 21.50
CA THR A 148 27.46 14.01 21.56
C THR A 148 27.32 13.48 22.98
N SER A 149 26.39 12.55 23.19
CA SER A 149 26.48 11.63 24.32
C SER A 149 27.69 10.73 24.06
N ASN A 150 28.63 10.73 25.02
CA ASN A 150 29.84 9.92 25.05
C ASN A 150 29.64 8.50 24.50
N ASP A 151 30.07 8.25 23.27
CA ASP A 151 30.37 6.91 22.76
C ASP A 151 31.86 6.89 22.39
N GLU A 152 32.67 6.37 23.31
CA GLU A 152 34.12 6.15 23.18
C GLU A 152 34.44 4.96 22.25
N ASN A 153 33.82 4.88 21.07
CA ASN A 153 34.24 3.89 20.09
C ASN A 153 34.20 4.49 18.69
N GLY A 154 35.39 4.82 18.20
CA GLY A 154 35.63 5.56 16.97
C GLY A 154 34.94 4.96 15.74
N ASN A 155 33.84 5.58 15.36
CA ASN A 155 33.49 5.78 13.97
C ASN A 155 32.78 7.14 13.90
N GLY A 156 33.58 8.21 13.84
CA GLY A 156 33.06 9.55 13.66
C GLY A 156 32.21 9.56 12.41
N GLY A 157 30.89 9.62 12.59
CA GLY A 157 29.94 9.72 11.49
C GLY A 157 30.28 10.97 10.72
N VAL A 158 30.94 10.81 9.58
CA VAL A 158 31.09 11.87 8.60
C VAL A 158 29.66 12.21 8.19
N SER A 159 29.16 13.36 8.65
CA SER A 159 27.96 13.97 8.06
C SER A 159 28.34 14.31 6.63
N ILE A 160 28.05 13.39 5.70
CA ILE A 160 28.19 13.67 4.29
C ILE A 160 27.18 14.79 4.00
N PRO A 161 27.61 15.94 3.45
CA PRO A 161 26.68 16.98 3.09
C PRO A 161 25.72 16.46 2.03
N VAL A 162 24.43 16.77 2.19
CA VAL A 162 23.38 16.45 1.23
C VAL A 162 23.83 16.91 -0.15
N SER A 163 23.87 16.00 -1.12
CA SER A 163 24.28 16.33 -2.49
C SER A 163 23.39 17.45 -3.05
N ASP A 164 23.98 18.43 -3.73
CA ASP A 164 23.22 19.50 -4.38
C ASP A 164 22.17 18.93 -5.37
N SER A 165 22.48 17.78 -6.00
CA SER A 165 21.55 17.04 -6.87
C SER A 165 20.32 16.51 -6.13
N ASP A 166 20.47 16.08 -4.88
CA ASP A 166 19.37 15.56 -4.08
C ASP A 166 18.47 16.70 -3.57
N GLN A 167 19.06 17.86 -3.24
CA GLN A 167 18.30 19.06 -2.91
C GLN A 167 17.51 19.59 -4.11
N GLU A 168 18.14 19.62 -5.29
CA GLU A 168 17.49 20.01 -6.54
C GLU A 168 16.37 19.02 -6.91
N ASP A 169 16.59 17.72 -6.74
CA ASP A 169 15.56 16.70 -6.98
C ASP A 169 14.38 16.84 -6.01
N LEU A 170 14.63 17.17 -4.73
CA LEU A 170 13.57 17.44 -3.77
C LEU A 170 12.77 18.67 -4.23
N TYR A 171 13.45 19.78 -4.53
CA TYR A 171 12.83 21.04 -4.95
C TYR A 171 11.94 20.86 -6.20
N ASN A 172 12.47 20.22 -7.25
CA ASN A 172 11.79 20.11 -8.53
C ASN A 172 10.58 19.15 -8.49
N ASN A 173 10.64 18.13 -7.64
CA ASN A 173 9.70 17.02 -7.71
C ASN A 173 8.76 16.91 -6.49
N ILE A 174 9.01 17.62 -5.38
CA ILE A 174 8.12 17.55 -4.21
C ILE A 174 6.70 18.05 -4.53
N GLY A 175 6.59 19.05 -5.41
CA GLY A 175 5.29 19.57 -5.85
C GLY A 175 4.49 18.57 -6.68
N SER A 176 5.15 17.77 -7.51
CA SER A 176 4.48 16.70 -8.25
C SER A 176 4.07 15.55 -7.32
N LEU A 177 4.88 15.25 -6.30
CA LEU A 177 4.54 14.24 -5.29
C LEU A 177 3.33 14.67 -4.45
N SER A 178 3.25 15.94 -4.06
CA SER A 178 2.09 16.51 -3.38
C SER A 178 0.81 16.39 -4.24
N LYS A 179 0.90 16.68 -5.55
CA LYS A 179 -0.21 16.48 -6.49
C LYS A 179 -0.64 15.02 -6.58
N VAL A 180 0.31 14.07 -6.62
CA VAL A 180 0.00 12.63 -6.64
C VAL A 180 -0.65 12.19 -5.33
N ARG A 181 -0.13 12.63 -4.17
CA ARG A 181 -0.77 12.39 -2.86
C ARG A 181 -2.23 12.84 -2.89
N ASN A 182 -2.50 14.06 -3.34
CA ASN A 182 -3.86 14.60 -3.37
C ASN A 182 -4.78 13.80 -4.31
N ARG A 183 -4.27 13.31 -5.45
CA ARG A 183 -5.02 12.40 -6.33
C ARG A 183 -5.32 11.06 -5.66
N ILE A 184 -4.36 10.48 -4.93
CA ILE A 184 -4.54 9.22 -4.21
C ILE A 184 -5.64 9.37 -3.15
N ILE A 185 -5.60 10.46 -2.38
CA ILE A 185 -6.62 10.78 -1.38
C ILE A 185 -7.99 10.97 -2.05
N GLN A 186 -8.07 11.75 -3.12
CA GLN A 186 -9.32 12.05 -3.81
C GLN A 186 -9.95 10.81 -4.45
N LYS A 187 -9.15 9.96 -5.10
CA LYS A 187 -9.62 8.72 -5.75
C LYS A 187 -9.74 7.55 -4.77
N GLN A 188 -9.18 7.66 -3.57
CA GLN A 188 -9.03 6.57 -2.60
C GLN A 188 -8.36 5.32 -3.21
N SER A 189 -7.35 5.54 -4.05
CA SER A 189 -6.71 4.51 -4.89
C SER A 189 -5.29 4.94 -5.26
N PHE A 190 -4.37 3.98 -5.35
CA PHE A 190 -3.00 4.21 -5.83
C PHE A 190 -2.86 4.05 -7.34
N ASP A 191 -3.93 3.62 -8.03
CA ASP A 191 -4.06 3.59 -9.48
C ASP A 191 -4.35 5.00 -10.03
N VAL A 192 -3.32 5.83 -10.00
CA VAL A 192 -3.34 7.22 -10.44
C VAL A 192 -2.28 7.46 -11.50
N ASP A 193 -2.50 8.49 -12.33
CA ASP A 193 -1.49 8.88 -13.31
C ASP A 193 -0.30 9.53 -12.61
N TYR A 194 0.85 8.87 -12.69
CA TYR A 194 2.14 9.39 -12.23
C TYR A 194 2.78 10.22 -13.34
N PRO A 195 3.16 11.49 -13.06
CA PRO A 195 3.92 12.29 -14.01
C PRO A 195 5.30 11.65 -14.29
N GLU A 196 5.90 11.94 -15.44
CA GLU A 196 7.18 11.35 -15.87
C GLU A 196 8.29 11.52 -14.84
N GLU A 197 8.33 12.66 -14.14
CA GLU A 197 9.28 12.93 -13.06
C GLU A 197 9.16 11.99 -11.84
N LEU A 198 8.00 11.35 -11.68
CA LEU A 198 7.72 10.38 -10.62
C LEU A 198 7.64 8.93 -11.11
N LYS A 199 7.88 8.68 -12.40
CA LYS A 199 8.07 7.31 -12.91
C LYS A 199 9.42 6.74 -12.48
#